data_AF-A0A6P1ZP27-F1
#
_entry.id   AF-A0A6P1ZP27-F1
#
_cell.length_a   1.000
_cell.length_b   1.000
_cell.length_c   1.000
_cell.angle_alpha   90.00
_cell.angle_beta   90.00
_cell.angle_gamma   90.00
#
_symmetry.space_group_name_H-M   'P 1'
#
loop_
_entity.id
_entity.type
_entity.pdbx_description
1 polymer ?
#
loop_
_entity_poly.entity_id
_entity_poly.type
_entity_poly.pdbx_seq_one_letter_code
_entity_poly.pdbx_strand_id
1 'polypeptide(L)'
;MPVESHHTLEPYESLRPFAGGSLDISLLHPENGGQLERREETDGVLYIQGWTMIPDRSGFTLPERVLVVHDQEIIGQIELTDLRPDRAEEFGFDPKVVCGFKVAVPLSIATGGLQMISIIAESSEGEYWMVGPRRSEWVQLEVTGRCNLKCPQCPNNSFSSAHNQELEPQDLKLIQPVLDMVTHGCLDGFGEIFMSRHAEHFLSAIHWSKNFLFHTNAQLLDKQRANLILDHSPPIRKIIISLDTLDTGKYRKLRAGGELDRALDNTRQF
;
A
#
# COMPACT_ATOMS: atom_id res chain seq x y z
N MET A 1 13.77 23.90 20.23
CA MET A 1 14.78 24.24 19.20
C MET A 1 14.58 23.26 18.06
N PRO A 2 14.26 23.70 16.84
CA PRO A 2 14.22 22.79 15.71
C PRO A 2 15.66 22.39 15.38
N VAL A 3 15.91 21.08 15.28
CA VAL A 3 17.16 20.57 14.70
C VAL A 3 17.02 20.77 13.19
N GLU A 4 17.59 21.85 12.67
CA GLU A 4 17.85 22.00 11.24
C GLU A 4 18.90 20.94 10.86
N SER A 5 18.45 19.75 10.46
CA SER A 5 19.30 18.80 9.78
C SER A 5 19.46 19.26 8.33
N HIS A 6 20.35 20.23 8.11
CA HIS A 6 20.94 20.47 6.81
C HIS A 6 21.85 19.28 6.47
N HIS A 7 21.24 18.13 6.12
CA HIS A 7 21.93 17.14 5.34
C HIS A 7 22.11 17.76 3.95
N THR A 8 23.32 18.21 3.65
CA THR A 8 23.78 18.43 2.28
C THR A 8 23.48 17.16 1.50
N LEU A 9 22.45 17.20 0.67
CA LEU A 9 22.09 16.10 -0.21
C LEU A 9 23.25 15.94 -1.18
N GLU A 10 24.04 14.89 -1.05
CA GLU A 10 24.90 14.47 -2.15
C GLU A 10 24.04 14.34 -3.42
N PRO A 11 24.59 14.70 -4.59
CA PRO A 11 23.80 14.82 -5.81
C PRO A 11 23.12 13.48 -6.16
N TYR A 12 21.89 13.57 -6.65
CA TYR A 12 21.23 12.44 -7.28
C TYR A 12 21.90 12.15 -8.63
N GLU A 13 22.16 10.88 -8.91
CA GLU A 13 22.67 10.46 -10.20
C GLU A 13 21.57 10.54 -11.26
N SER A 14 21.93 10.89 -12.49
CA SER A 14 20.99 10.84 -13.61
C SER A 14 20.71 9.39 -13.99
N LEU A 15 19.45 9.09 -14.32
CA LEU A 15 19.08 7.75 -14.82
C LEU A 15 19.95 7.36 -16.02
N ARG A 16 20.61 6.19 -15.95
CA ARG A 16 21.39 5.68 -17.06
C ARG A 16 20.46 5.03 -18.09
N PRO A 17 20.50 5.42 -19.37
CA PRO A 17 19.71 4.76 -20.40
C PRO A 17 20.03 3.27 -20.46
N PHE A 18 19.00 2.45 -20.62
CA PHE A 18 19.14 1.01 -20.79
C PHE A 18 18.50 0.62 -22.13
N ALA A 19 19.17 -0.23 -22.91
CA ALA A 19 18.62 -0.72 -24.17
C ALA A 19 17.42 -1.62 -23.83
N GLY A 20 16.22 -1.16 -24.17
CA GLY A 20 14.96 -1.59 -23.60
C GLY A 20 14.66 -3.09 -23.57
N GLY A 21 13.70 -3.43 -22.71
CA GLY A 21 13.06 -4.73 -22.54
C GLY A 21 11.75 -4.56 -21.79
N SER A 22 10.86 -5.54 -21.87
CA SER A 22 9.68 -5.59 -21.01
C SER A 22 9.96 -6.49 -19.81
N LEU A 23 9.51 -6.06 -18.64
CA LEU A 23 9.54 -6.85 -17.42
C LEU A 23 8.18 -7.52 -17.24
N ASP A 24 8.16 -8.85 -17.27
CA ASP A 24 6.98 -9.60 -16.85
C ASP A 24 6.86 -9.52 -15.32
N ILE A 25 5.94 -8.69 -14.85
CA ILE A 25 5.69 -8.46 -13.42
C ILE A 25 5.25 -9.74 -12.67
N SER A 26 4.80 -10.78 -13.38
CA SER A 26 4.49 -12.07 -12.74
C SER A 26 5.73 -12.81 -12.23
N LEU A 27 6.92 -12.41 -12.67
CA LEU A 27 8.21 -12.93 -12.22
C LEU A 27 8.73 -12.22 -10.96
N LEU A 28 8.02 -11.20 -10.46
CA LEU A 28 8.41 -10.51 -9.24
C LEU A 28 8.23 -11.41 -8.03
N HIS A 29 9.29 -11.48 -7.21
CA HIS A 29 9.20 -12.12 -5.92
C HIS A 29 8.16 -11.39 -5.03
N PRO A 30 7.36 -12.12 -4.23
CA PRO A 30 6.34 -11.51 -3.36
C PRO A 30 6.92 -10.64 -2.23
N GLU A 31 8.22 -10.77 -1.97
CA GLU A 31 8.94 -10.01 -0.94
C GLU A 31 9.72 -8.85 -1.57
N ASN A 32 9.86 -7.75 -0.85
CA ASN A 32 10.70 -6.63 -1.31
C ASN A 32 12.18 -6.99 -1.15
N GLY A 33 12.98 -6.71 -2.18
CA GLY A 33 14.45 -6.83 -2.17
C GLY A 33 15.14 -5.55 -1.72
N GLY A 34 14.48 -4.71 -0.93
CA GLY A 34 14.99 -3.40 -0.55
C GLY A 34 13.92 -2.43 -0.08
N GLN A 35 14.33 -1.19 0.13
CA GLN A 35 13.47 -0.14 0.66
C GLN A 35 13.69 1.22 -0.02
N LEU A 36 12.60 1.86 -0.46
CA LEU A 36 12.55 3.27 -0.83
C LEU A 36 12.40 4.12 0.42
N GLU A 37 13.28 5.10 0.54
CA GLU A 37 13.33 6.04 1.66
C GLU A 37 12.75 7.39 1.32
N ARG A 38 12.92 7.82 0.06
CA ARG A 38 12.40 9.09 -0.44
C ARG A 38 11.93 8.92 -1.87
N ARG A 39 10.80 9.56 -2.16
CA ARG A 39 10.22 9.70 -3.48
C ARG A 39 9.57 11.08 -3.54
N GLU A 40 10.13 11.98 -4.34
CA GLU A 40 9.71 13.38 -4.36
C GLU A 40 9.75 13.93 -5.78
N GLU A 41 8.69 14.61 -6.20
CA GLU A 41 8.63 15.30 -7.48
C GLU A 41 8.99 16.77 -7.28
N THR A 42 9.90 17.29 -8.12
CA THR A 42 10.17 18.73 -8.21
C THR A 42 10.61 19.07 -9.64
N ASP A 43 10.04 20.13 -10.21
CA ASP A 43 10.40 20.67 -11.53
C ASP A 43 10.42 19.63 -12.67
N GLY A 44 9.44 18.72 -12.67
CA GLY A 44 9.33 17.68 -13.70
C GLY A 44 10.36 16.55 -13.58
N VAL A 45 10.99 16.41 -12.40
CA VAL A 45 11.92 15.34 -12.08
C VAL A 45 11.44 14.60 -10.84
N LEU A 46 11.44 13.27 -10.90
CA LEU A 46 11.20 12.41 -9.75
C LEU A 46 12.55 11.99 -9.13
N TYR A 47 12.77 12.42 -7.89
CA TYR A 47 13.93 12.07 -7.08
C TYR A 47 13.59 10.87 -6.22
N ILE A 48 14.35 9.78 -6.40
CA ILE A 48 14.14 8.51 -5.71
C ILE A 48 15.41 8.13 -4.97
N GLN A 49 15.28 7.83 -3.68
CA GLN A 49 16.37 7.36 -2.83
C GLN A 49 15.94 6.09 -2.10
N GLY A 50 16.85 5.15 -1.99
CA GLY A 50 16.61 3.91 -1.27
C GLY A 50 17.86 3.05 -1.14
N TRP A 51 17.64 1.79 -0.80
CA TRP A 51 18.66 0.75 -0.79
C TRP A 51 18.05 -0.60 -1.18
N THR A 52 18.88 -1.55 -1.61
CA THR A 52 18.43 -2.87 -2.04
C THR A 52 19.43 -3.98 -1.76
N MET A 53 18.91 -5.08 -1.21
CA MET A 53 19.64 -6.34 -1.01
C MET A 53 18.65 -7.48 -1.27
N ILE A 54 19.07 -8.46 -2.06
CA ILE A 54 18.24 -9.58 -2.49
C ILE A 54 18.31 -10.68 -1.43
N PRO A 55 17.19 -11.14 -0.86
CA PRO A 55 17.18 -12.28 0.06
C PRO A 55 17.66 -13.55 -0.64
N ASP A 56 18.54 -14.32 0.01
CA ASP A 56 19.02 -15.61 -0.50
C ASP A 56 19.14 -16.65 0.64
N ARG A 57 19.65 -17.85 0.33
CA ARG A 57 19.85 -18.91 1.34
C ARG A 57 20.93 -18.57 2.38
N SER A 58 21.82 -17.63 2.08
CA SER A 58 22.89 -17.18 2.97
C SER A 58 22.49 -15.96 3.81
N GLY A 59 21.30 -15.42 3.57
CA GLY A 59 20.75 -14.21 4.17
C GLY A 59 20.41 -13.20 3.09
N PHE A 60 21.45 -12.57 2.52
CA PHE A 60 21.29 -11.57 1.47
C PHE A 60 22.48 -11.55 0.48
N THR A 61 22.18 -11.22 -0.78
CA THR A 61 23.15 -10.91 -1.84
C THR A 61 22.92 -9.52 -2.41
N LEU A 62 23.96 -8.93 -2.99
CA LEU A 62 23.81 -7.69 -3.75
C LEU A 62 23.10 -7.99 -5.07
N PRO A 63 22.23 -7.08 -5.55
CA PRO A 63 21.66 -7.22 -6.88
C PRO A 63 22.75 -7.05 -7.95
N GLU A 64 22.58 -7.72 -9.08
CA GLU A 64 23.40 -7.47 -10.27
C GLU A 64 23.11 -6.07 -10.81
N ARG A 65 21.84 -5.68 -10.82
CA ARG A 65 21.37 -4.40 -11.37
C ARG A 65 20.16 -3.89 -10.61
N VAL A 66 19.97 -2.57 -10.67
CA VAL A 66 18.74 -1.92 -10.22
C VAL A 66 18.15 -1.16 -11.39
N LEU A 67 16.91 -1.46 -11.72
CA LEU A 67 16.20 -0.99 -12.90
C LEU A 67 15.11 -0.01 -12.50
N VAL A 68 14.89 0.98 -13.35
CA VAL A 68 13.70 1.83 -13.31
C VAL A 68 12.75 1.33 -14.38
N VAL A 69 11.55 0.97 -13.96
CA VAL A 69 10.50 0.39 -14.81
C VAL A 69 9.31 1.33 -14.82
N HIS A 70 8.78 1.63 -16.00
CA HIS A 70 7.57 2.41 -16.19
C HIS A 70 6.58 1.59 -17.02
N ASP A 71 5.44 1.24 -16.46
CA ASP A 71 4.40 0.44 -17.12
C ASP A 71 4.96 -0.83 -17.81
N GLN A 72 5.71 -1.63 -17.04
CA GLN A 72 6.41 -2.85 -17.49
C GLN A 72 7.57 -2.62 -18.46
N GLU A 73 7.82 -1.40 -18.94
CA GLU A 73 8.98 -1.09 -19.76
C GLU A 73 10.17 -0.68 -18.91
N ILE A 74 11.34 -1.28 -19.16
CA ILE A 74 12.58 -0.87 -18.51
C ILE A 74 13.06 0.43 -19.16
N ILE A 75 13.00 1.53 -18.43
CA ILE A 75 13.36 2.88 -18.91
C ILE A 75 14.76 3.30 -18.52
N GLY A 76 15.42 2.58 -17.62
CA GLY A 76 16.82 2.82 -17.30
C GLY A 76 17.36 1.97 -16.16
N GLN A 77 18.63 2.19 -15.85
CA GLN A 77 19.37 1.51 -14.79
C GLN A 77 19.94 2.54 -13.80
N ILE A 78 20.01 2.14 -12.53
CA ILE A 78 20.53 2.92 -11.42
C ILE A 78 21.92 2.40 -11.06
N GLU A 79 22.83 3.32 -10.77
CA GLU A 79 24.12 3.01 -10.17
C GLU A 79 23.97 2.93 -8.65
N LEU A 80 24.49 1.85 -8.07
CA LEU A 80 24.52 1.68 -6.62
C LEU A 80 25.67 2.47 -6.01
N THR A 81 25.41 2.99 -4.83
CA THR A 81 26.34 3.75 -3.98
C THR A 81 26.47 3.06 -2.62
N ASP A 82 27.38 3.57 -1.80
CA ASP A 82 27.46 3.19 -0.39
C ASP A 82 26.10 3.35 0.30
N LEU A 83 25.79 2.39 1.18
CA LEU A 83 24.62 2.46 2.03
C LEU A 83 24.77 3.65 2.98
N ARG A 84 23.66 4.35 3.21
CA ARG A 84 23.66 5.44 4.19
C ARG A 84 24.10 4.93 5.56
N PRO A 85 24.98 5.65 6.28
CA PRO A 85 25.45 5.21 7.59
C PRO A 85 24.36 4.91 8.61
N ASP A 86 23.26 5.70 8.64
CA ASP A 86 22.15 5.47 9.57
C ASP A 86 21.40 4.17 9.28
N ARG A 87 21.31 3.77 8.00
CA ARG A 87 20.70 2.50 7.61
C ARG A 87 21.62 1.33 7.89
N ALA A 88 22.91 1.51 7.60
CA ALA A 88 23.92 0.51 7.92
C ALA A 88 23.91 0.19 9.42
N GLU A 89 23.79 1.20 10.29
CA GLU A 89 23.62 1.00 11.72
C GLU A 89 22.30 0.29 12.08
N GLU A 90 21.16 0.73 11.52
CA GLU A 90 19.84 0.14 11.78
C GLU A 90 19.77 -1.37 11.46
N PHE A 91 20.44 -1.79 10.40
CA PHE A 91 20.43 -3.19 9.94
C PHE A 91 21.72 -3.97 10.29
N GLY A 92 22.69 -3.35 10.97
CA GLY A 92 23.96 -3.98 11.34
C GLY A 92 24.88 -4.30 10.15
N PHE A 93 24.80 -3.54 9.06
CA PHE A 93 25.66 -3.66 7.88
C PHE A 93 26.90 -2.78 7.98
N ASP A 94 27.94 -3.13 7.21
CA ASP A 94 29.06 -2.21 6.97
C ASP A 94 28.54 -1.01 6.14
N PRO A 95 28.74 0.24 6.56
CA PRO A 95 28.33 1.42 5.82
C PRO A 95 28.96 1.54 4.42
N LYS A 96 30.02 0.77 4.13
CA LYS A 96 30.64 0.69 2.79
C LYS A 96 30.00 -0.36 1.88
N VAL A 97 28.93 -1.03 2.31
CA VAL A 97 28.19 -1.93 1.41
C VAL A 97 27.55 -1.11 0.31
N VAL A 98 27.85 -1.45 -0.95
CA VAL A 98 27.35 -0.76 -2.14
C VAL A 98 25.95 -1.26 -2.47
N CYS A 99 24.97 -0.82 -1.68
CA CYS A 99 23.56 -1.19 -1.85
C CYS A 99 22.59 -0.01 -1.74
N GLY A 100 23.09 1.21 -1.49
CA GLY A 100 22.28 2.43 -1.53
C GLY A 100 22.11 2.95 -2.95
N PHE A 101 21.14 3.84 -3.16
CA PHE A 101 21.02 4.58 -4.41
C PHE A 101 20.28 5.90 -4.25
N LYS A 102 20.59 6.84 -5.17
CA LYS A 102 19.89 8.12 -5.37
C LYS A 102 19.79 8.36 -6.88
N VAL A 103 18.58 8.35 -7.45
CA VAL A 103 18.36 8.57 -8.89
C VAL A 103 17.36 9.70 -9.15
N ALA A 104 17.67 10.52 -10.15
CA ALA A 104 16.77 11.50 -10.73
C ALA A 104 16.18 10.95 -12.04
N VAL A 105 14.85 10.82 -12.09
CA VAL A 105 14.11 10.31 -13.25
C VAL A 105 13.33 11.48 -13.87
N PRO A 106 13.68 11.95 -15.09
CA PRO A 106 12.89 12.97 -15.78
C PRO A 106 11.47 12.46 -16.04
N LEU A 107 10.43 13.23 -15.72
CA LEU A 107 9.04 12.81 -15.98
C LEU A 107 8.69 12.83 -17.47
N SER A 108 9.47 13.52 -18.29
CA SER A 108 9.34 13.50 -19.74
C SER A 108 9.50 12.11 -20.35
N ILE A 109 10.20 11.19 -19.66
CA ILE A 109 10.39 9.79 -20.11
C ILE A 109 9.41 8.81 -19.45
N ALA A 110 8.54 9.27 -18.55
CA ALA A 110 7.59 8.45 -17.80
C ALA A 110 6.16 9.00 -17.99
N THR A 111 5.58 8.73 -19.16
CA THR A 111 4.25 9.21 -19.55
C THR A 111 3.14 8.36 -18.93
N GLY A 112 2.30 8.91 -18.06
CA GLY A 112 1.21 8.15 -17.42
C GLY A 112 1.07 8.38 -15.92
N GLY A 113 1.95 9.20 -15.33
CA GLY A 113 1.89 9.64 -13.95
C GLY A 113 2.87 8.88 -13.05
N LEU A 114 3.26 9.52 -11.94
CA LEU A 114 4.32 9.02 -11.06
C LEU A 114 4.09 7.60 -10.57
N GLN A 115 2.84 7.20 -10.32
CA GLN A 115 2.46 5.91 -9.73
C GLN A 115 2.94 4.70 -10.56
N MET A 116 3.23 4.91 -11.85
CA MET A 116 3.65 3.85 -12.77
C MET A 116 5.16 3.55 -12.72
N ILE A 117 5.97 4.40 -12.06
CA ILE A 117 7.42 4.18 -11.91
C ILE A 117 7.70 3.24 -10.73
N SER A 118 8.38 2.13 -11.02
CA SER A 118 8.81 1.13 -10.06
C SER A 118 10.33 0.97 -10.08
N ILE A 119 10.92 0.66 -8.92
CA ILE A 119 12.35 0.33 -8.80
C ILE A 119 12.45 -1.17 -8.57
N ILE A 120 13.22 -1.85 -9.42
CA ILE A 120 13.35 -3.30 -9.43
C ILE A 120 14.82 -3.68 -9.26
N ALA A 121 15.10 -4.63 -8.37
CA ALA A 121 16.41 -5.23 -8.21
C ALA A 121 16.45 -6.57 -8.97
N GLU A 122 17.48 -6.79 -9.78
CA GLU A 122 17.71 -8.02 -10.54
C GLU A 122 18.87 -8.80 -9.90
N SER A 123 18.70 -10.10 -9.64
CA SER A 123 19.80 -10.96 -9.18
C SER A 123 20.69 -11.41 -10.33
N SER A 124 21.87 -11.96 -10.00
CA SER A 124 22.74 -12.61 -10.98
C SER A 124 22.14 -13.84 -11.65
N GLU A 125 21.03 -14.36 -11.12
CA GLU A 125 20.29 -15.50 -11.67
C GLU A 125 19.12 -15.04 -12.58
N GLY A 126 18.91 -13.73 -12.73
CA GLY A 126 17.83 -13.16 -13.55
C GLY A 126 16.47 -13.15 -12.85
N GLU A 127 16.45 -13.18 -11.53
CA GLU A 127 15.23 -13.04 -10.72
C GLU A 127 15.00 -11.57 -10.32
N TYR A 128 13.75 -11.19 -10.04
CA TYR A 128 13.37 -9.79 -9.84
C TYR A 128 12.67 -9.55 -8.49
N TRP A 129 13.10 -8.50 -7.79
CA TRP A 129 12.49 -8.03 -6.55
C TRP A 129 12.09 -6.57 -6.66
N MET A 130 10.92 -6.23 -6.14
CA MET A 130 10.56 -4.83 -6.00
C MET A 130 11.35 -4.19 -4.86
N VAL A 131 11.89 -2.99 -5.10
CA VAL A 131 12.38 -2.11 -4.04
C VAL A 131 11.19 -1.26 -3.61
N GLY A 132 10.51 -1.71 -2.57
CA GLY A 132 9.24 -1.12 -2.12
C GLY A 132 9.42 -0.02 -1.06
N PRO A 133 8.37 0.75 -0.74
CA PRO A 133 8.44 1.83 0.24
C PRO A 133 8.87 1.39 1.65
N ARG A 134 9.37 2.36 2.44
CA ARG A 134 9.62 2.21 3.89
C ARG A 134 8.42 1.57 4.56
N ARG A 135 8.63 0.40 5.16
CA ARG A 135 7.61 -0.43 5.80
C ARG A 135 6.88 0.35 6.91
N SER A 136 5.80 1.04 6.56
CA SER A 136 4.53 0.82 7.25
C SER A 136 3.88 -0.33 6.49
N GLU A 137 4.03 -1.55 6.99
CA GLU A 137 3.50 -2.72 6.28
C GLU A 137 1.97 -2.66 6.16
N TRP A 138 1.32 -1.89 7.04
CA TRP A 138 -0.11 -1.91 7.23
C TRP A 138 -0.68 -0.53 7.52
N VAL A 139 -1.83 -0.21 6.92
CA VAL A 139 -2.70 0.89 7.36
C VAL A 139 -4.11 0.37 7.61
N GLN A 140 -4.75 0.87 8.67
CA GLN A 140 -6.20 0.73 8.84
C GLN A 140 -6.85 2.06 8.45
N LEU A 141 -7.82 2.00 7.54
CA LEU A 141 -8.58 3.17 7.08
C LEU A 141 -10.05 3.00 7.44
N GLU A 142 -10.52 3.84 8.37
CA GLU A 142 -11.94 3.96 8.72
C GLU A 142 -12.56 5.11 7.94
N VAL A 143 -13.38 4.78 6.93
CA VAL A 143 -14.01 5.77 6.04
C VAL A 143 -15.16 6.51 6.73
N THR A 144 -15.88 5.83 7.61
CA THR A 144 -16.91 6.44 8.45
C THR A 144 -17.04 5.65 9.76
N GLY A 145 -17.30 6.35 10.86
CA GLY A 145 -17.68 5.72 12.14
C GLY A 145 -19.17 5.38 12.22
N ARG A 146 -19.98 5.71 11.20
CA ARG A 146 -21.42 5.40 11.18
C ARG A 146 -21.63 3.90 10.93
N CYS A 147 -22.51 3.27 11.69
CA CYS A 147 -22.86 1.86 11.52
C CYS A 147 -24.38 1.65 11.56
N ASN A 148 -24.87 0.71 10.75
CA ASN A 148 -26.27 0.26 10.74
C ASN A 148 -26.61 -0.66 11.92
N LEU A 149 -25.62 -1.15 12.65
CA LEU A 149 -25.79 -2.02 13.82
C LEU A 149 -25.48 -1.29 15.14
N LYS A 150 -26.00 -1.83 16.24
CA LYS A 150 -25.80 -1.36 17.63
C LYS A 150 -25.28 -2.47 18.53
N CYS A 151 -24.23 -3.15 18.07
CA CYS A 151 -23.63 -4.32 18.73
C CYS A 151 -23.13 -3.98 20.14
N PRO A 152 -23.61 -4.61 21.23
CA PRO A 152 -23.31 -4.18 22.60
C PRO A 152 -21.82 -4.24 22.96
N GLN A 153 -21.04 -5.14 22.33
CA GLN A 153 -19.58 -5.20 22.51
C GLN A 153 -18.80 -4.15 21.71
N CYS A 154 -19.43 -3.44 20.77
CA CYS A 154 -18.74 -2.52 19.88
C CYS A 154 -18.44 -1.19 20.58
N PRO A 155 -17.17 -0.73 20.58
CA PRO A 155 -16.79 0.55 21.17
C PRO A 155 -17.55 1.76 20.59
N ASN A 156 -18.05 1.67 19.35
CA ASN A 156 -18.85 2.73 18.70
C ASN A 156 -20.05 3.18 19.55
N ASN A 157 -20.64 2.28 20.35
CA ASN A 157 -21.76 2.63 21.22
C ASN A 157 -21.35 3.42 22.47
N SER A 158 -20.07 3.38 22.84
CA SER A 158 -19.51 4.10 23.99
C SER A 158 -18.84 5.41 23.60
N PHE A 159 -18.45 5.56 22.34
CA PHE A 159 -17.88 6.80 21.83
C PHE A 159 -18.96 7.87 21.57
N SER A 160 -18.58 9.14 21.73
CA SER A 160 -19.47 10.27 21.52
C SER A 160 -19.77 10.49 20.03
N SER A 161 -20.66 11.43 19.71
CA SER A 161 -20.91 11.89 18.34
C SER A 161 -19.65 12.30 17.57
N ALA A 162 -18.55 12.57 18.27
CA ALA A 162 -17.25 12.85 17.66
C ALA A 162 -16.67 11.68 16.86
N HIS A 163 -17.08 10.43 17.11
CA HIS A 163 -16.63 9.28 16.33
C HIS A 163 -17.53 8.98 15.11
N ASN A 164 -18.78 9.46 15.08
CA ASN A 164 -19.70 9.30 13.94
C ASN A 164 -19.39 10.29 12.80
N GLN A 165 -18.11 10.47 12.49
CA GLN A 165 -17.63 11.29 11.39
C GLN A 165 -17.48 10.43 10.13
N GLU A 166 -17.30 11.11 9.01
CA GLU A 166 -17.08 10.52 7.71
C GLU A 166 -15.96 11.29 7.02
N LEU A 167 -15.07 10.55 6.36
CA LEU A 167 -14.06 11.16 5.52
C LEU A 167 -14.71 11.67 4.22
N GLU A 168 -14.35 12.87 3.83
CA GLU A 168 -14.79 13.50 2.59
C GLU A 168 -13.76 13.25 1.48
N PRO A 169 -14.13 13.30 0.19
CA PRO A 169 -13.17 13.06 -0.91
C PRO A 169 -11.94 13.97 -0.87
N GLN A 170 -12.08 15.18 -0.34
CA GLN A 170 -10.98 16.13 -0.17
C GLN A 170 -9.92 15.68 0.85
N ASP A 171 -10.24 14.74 1.75
CA ASP A 171 -9.33 14.20 2.75
C ASP A 171 -8.34 13.20 2.12
N LEU A 172 -8.64 12.68 0.92
CA LEU A 172 -7.71 11.81 0.18
C LEU A 172 -6.34 12.45 0.00
N LYS A 173 -6.24 13.77 -0.21
CA LYS A 173 -4.93 14.44 -0.33
C LYS A 173 -4.05 14.30 0.92
N LEU A 174 -4.65 14.11 2.10
CA LEU A 174 -3.95 13.93 3.37
C LEU A 174 -3.56 12.47 3.60
N ILE A 175 -4.37 11.54 3.07
CA ILE A 175 -4.25 10.09 3.31
C ILE A 175 -3.43 9.41 2.20
N GLN A 176 -3.46 9.93 0.97
CA GLN A 176 -2.76 9.37 -0.19
C GLN A 176 -1.28 9.13 0.06
N PRO A 177 -0.52 10.05 0.69
CA PRO A 177 0.89 9.78 0.99
C PRO A 177 1.08 8.52 1.85
N VAL A 178 0.16 8.24 2.78
CA VAL A 178 0.19 7.02 3.59
C VAL A 178 -0.16 5.80 2.75
N LEU A 179 -1.22 5.87 1.93
CA LEU A 179 -1.61 4.78 1.03
C LEU A 179 -0.51 4.42 0.02
N ASP A 180 0.22 5.42 -0.47
CA ASP A 180 1.34 5.25 -1.39
C ASP A 180 2.51 4.53 -0.71
N MET A 181 2.74 4.77 0.60
CA MET A 181 3.82 4.18 1.38
C MET A 181 3.54 2.75 1.89
N VAL A 182 2.28 2.33 2.04
CA VAL A 182 1.98 0.99 2.56
C VAL A 182 1.91 -0.06 1.46
N THR A 183 2.12 -1.33 1.80
CA THR A 183 1.86 -2.46 0.88
C THR A 183 0.55 -3.18 1.21
N HIS A 184 0.16 -3.20 2.48
CA HIS A 184 -1.08 -3.81 2.93
C HIS A 184 -1.94 -2.84 3.73
N GLY A 185 -3.20 -3.20 3.91
CA GLY A 185 -4.08 -2.49 4.82
C GLY A 185 -5.43 -3.17 5.02
N CYS A 186 -6.28 -2.53 5.79
CA CYS A 186 -7.68 -2.88 5.90
C CYS A 186 -8.58 -1.65 5.84
N LEU A 187 -9.72 -1.83 5.18
CA LEU A 187 -10.88 -0.98 5.29
C LEU A 187 -11.70 -1.51 6.47
N ASP A 188 -11.40 -0.99 7.65
CA ASP A 188 -11.93 -1.47 8.92
C ASP A 188 -11.99 -0.33 9.94
N GLY A 189 -12.86 -0.45 10.93
CA GLY A 189 -13.15 0.58 11.91
C GLY A 189 -14.26 0.14 12.87
N PHE A 190 -14.83 1.08 13.62
CA PHE A 190 -16.03 0.81 14.40
C PHE A 190 -17.33 1.14 13.64
N GLY A 191 -17.24 1.83 12.49
CA GLY A 191 -18.32 2.00 11.54
C GLY A 191 -18.52 0.85 10.54
N GLU A 192 -19.44 1.05 9.60
CA GLU A 192 -19.68 0.18 8.45
C GLU A 192 -19.45 0.99 7.17
N ILE A 193 -18.48 0.61 6.36
CA ILE A 193 -18.06 1.36 5.17
C ILE A 193 -19.22 1.60 4.18
N PHE A 194 -20.17 0.67 4.07
CA PHE A 194 -21.37 0.85 3.23
C PHE A 194 -22.38 1.89 3.74
N MET A 195 -22.16 2.47 4.92
CA MET A 195 -22.86 3.67 5.39
C MET A 195 -22.27 4.95 4.81
N SER A 196 -21.04 4.90 4.29
CA SER A 196 -20.39 6.06 3.68
C SER A 196 -20.94 6.30 2.28
N ARG A 197 -21.24 7.58 1.97
CA ARG A 197 -21.60 8.03 0.62
C ARG A 197 -20.37 8.17 -0.28
N HIS A 198 -19.17 8.08 0.28
CA HIS A 198 -17.89 8.29 -0.40
C HIS A 198 -17.05 7.00 -0.51
N ALA A 199 -17.58 5.85 -0.10
CA ALA A 199 -16.84 4.57 -0.11
C ALA A 199 -16.10 4.31 -1.43
N GLU A 200 -16.77 4.53 -2.57
CA GLU A 200 -16.18 4.37 -3.91
C GLU A 200 -14.95 5.28 -4.16
N HIS A 201 -14.95 6.51 -3.65
CA HIS A 201 -13.81 7.42 -3.80
C HIS A 201 -12.57 6.88 -3.07
N PHE A 202 -12.76 6.32 -1.87
CA PHE A 202 -11.68 5.74 -1.09
C PHE A 202 -11.21 4.40 -1.64
N LEU A 203 -12.12 3.57 -2.17
CA LEU A 203 -11.76 2.34 -2.86
C LEU A 203 -10.92 2.64 -4.12
N SER A 204 -11.32 3.64 -4.89
CA SER A 204 -10.60 4.09 -6.10
C SER A 204 -9.20 4.62 -5.82
N ALA A 205 -8.96 5.14 -4.62
CA ALA A 205 -7.66 5.71 -4.22
C ALA A 205 -6.61 4.64 -3.87
N ILE A 206 -7.03 3.39 -3.67
CA ILE A 206 -6.11 2.28 -3.36
C ILE A 206 -5.50 1.78 -4.67
N HIS A 207 -4.19 1.96 -4.80
CA HIS A 207 -3.45 1.53 -5.99
C HIS A 207 -3.53 0.01 -6.20
N TRP A 208 -3.56 -0.45 -7.46
CA TRP A 208 -3.78 -1.86 -7.82
C TRP A 208 -2.74 -2.83 -7.24
N SER A 209 -1.53 -2.35 -6.97
CA SER A 209 -0.43 -3.16 -6.40
C SER A 209 -0.54 -3.39 -4.89
N LYS A 210 -1.54 -2.81 -4.22
CA LYS A 210 -1.73 -2.93 -2.77
C LYS A 210 -2.55 -4.18 -2.42
N ASN A 211 -2.46 -4.61 -1.15
CA ASN A 211 -3.20 -5.75 -0.62
C ASN A 211 -4.07 -5.33 0.56
N PHE A 212 -5.34 -5.01 0.28
CA PHE A 212 -6.30 -4.55 1.28
C PHE A 212 -7.33 -5.62 1.64
N LEU A 213 -7.63 -5.70 2.93
CA LEU A 213 -8.76 -6.44 3.48
C LEU A 213 -9.99 -5.52 3.55
N PHE A 214 -11.16 -6.03 3.23
CA PHE A 214 -12.42 -5.31 3.34
C PHE A 214 -13.28 -5.91 4.45
N HIS A 215 -13.54 -5.15 5.51
CA HIS A 215 -14.38 -5.63 6.62
C HIS A 215 -15.82 -5.13 6.46
N THR A 216 -16.79 -6.01 6.70
CA THR A 216 -18.21 -5.65 6.71
C THR A 216 -19.03 -6.55 7.63
N ASN A 217 -20.14 -6.03 8.13
CA ASN A 217 -21.15 -6.84 8.81
C ASN A 217 -22.11 -7.57 7.84
N ALA A 218 -21.92 -7.39 6.53
CA ALA A 218 -22.66 -8.00 5.43
C ALA A 218 -24.17 -7.70 5.39
N GLN A 219 -24.73 -6.89 6.29
CA GLN A 219 -26.15 -6.53 6.25
C GLN A 219 -26.52 -5.67 5.05
N LEU A 220 -25.55 -4.88 4.57
CA LEU A 220 -25.68 -3.98 3.44
C LEU A 220 -25.04 -4.54 2.17
N LEU A 221 -24.38 -5.71 2.19
CA LEU A 221 -23.68 -6.30 1.05
C LEU A 221 -24.67 -6.88 0.01
N ASP A 222 -25.43 -6.01 -0.64
CA ASP A 222 -26.26 -6.36 -1.79
C ASP A 222 -25.43 -6.52 -3.07
N LYS A 223 -26.06 -6.95 -4.16
CA LYS A 223 -25.40 -7.14 -5.45
C LYS A 223 -24.68 -5.89 -5.99
N GLN A 224 -25.24 -4.71 -5.76
CA GLN A 224 -24.63 -3.47 -6.24
C GLN A 224 -23.32 -3.19 -5.48
N ARG A 225 -23.33 -3.37 -4.16
CA ARG A 225 -22.15 -3.19 -3.31
C ARG A 225 -21.13 -4.31 -3.45
N ALA A 226 -21.58 -5.53 -3.73
CA ALA A 226 -20.70 -6.63 -4.13
C ALA A 226 -19.92 -6.27 -5.39
N ASN A 227 -20.62 -5.83 -6.44
CA ASN A 227 -19.99 -5.37 -7.68
C ASN A 227 -19.02 -4.20 -7.42
N LEU A 228 -19.39 -3.22 -6.59
CA LEU A 228 -18.48 -2.13 -6.21
C LEU A 228 -17.15 -2.67 -5.65
N ILE A 229 -17.17 -3.67 -4.76
CA ILE A 229 -15.92 -4.27 -4.25
C ILE A 229 -15.14 -4.95 -5.38
N LEU A 230 -15.83 -5.74 -6.22
CA LEU A 230 -15.21 -6.51 -7.29
C LEU A 230 -14.59 -5.61 -8.37
N ASP A 231 -15.23 -4.49 -8.69
CA ASP A 231 -14.75 -3.48 -9.65
C ASP A 231 -13.47 -2.78 -9.15
N HIS A 232 -13.23 -2.81 -7.83
CA HIS A 232 -12.00 -2.32 -7.20
C HIS A 232 -11.02 -3.44 -6.80
N SER A 233 -11.14 -4.62 -7.41
CA SER A 233 -10.12 -5.69 -7.37
C SER A 233 -9.07 -5.44 -8.48
N PRO A 234 -7.77 -5.80 -8.32
CA PRO A 234 -7.17 -6.65 -7.29
C PRO A 234 -6.80 -6.01 -5.94
N PRO A 235 -6.82 -4.68 -5.70
CA PRO A 235 -6.34 -4.18 -4.41
C PRO A 235 -7.15 -4.70 -3.23
N ILE A 236 -8.46 -4.93 -3.40
CA ILE A 236 -9.26 -5.68 -2.43
C ILE A 236 -9.11 -7.18 -2.68
N ARG A 237 -8.30 -7.85 -1.86
CA ARG A 237 -7.95 -9.28 -2.01
C ARG A 237 -8.82 -10.21 -1.20
N LYS A 238 -9.37 -9.72 -0.10
CA LYS A 238 -10.11 -10.54 0.86
C LYS A 238 -11.19 -9.72 1.52
N ILE A 239 -12.40 -10.28 1.57
CA ILE A 239 -13.50 -9.79 2.38
C ILE A 239 -13.53 -10.54 3.71
N ILE A 240 -13.74 -9.81 4.80
CA ILE A 240 -13.90 -10.35 6.14
C ILE A 240 -15.30 -9.99 6.61
N ILE A 241 -16.11 -11.03 6.82
CA ILE A 241 -17.49 -10.88 7.23
C ILE A 241 -17.61 -11.19 8.71
N SER A 242 -18.00 -10.17 9.46
CA SER A 242 -18.15 -10.29 10.89
C SER A 242 -19.56 -10.84 11.17
N LEU A 243 -19.67 -12.02 11.81
CA LEU A 243 -20.96 -12.61 12.23
C LEU A 243 -21.12 -12.82 13.75
N ASP A 244 -20.03 -13.06 14.47
CA ASP A 244 -19.93 -13.36 15.93
C ASP A 244 -20.61 -14.66 16.41
N THR A 245 -21.67 -15.14 15.75
CA THR A 245 -22.41 -16.36 16.09
C THR A 245 -23.27 -16.85 14.93
N LEU A 246 -23.50 -18.17 14.83
CA LEU A 246 -24.45 -18.78 13.89
C LEU A 246 -25.81 -19.11 14.51
N ASP A 247 -26.00 -18.84 15.80
CA ASP A 247 -27.31 -18.91 16.46
C ASP A 247 -28.09 -17.62 16.21
N THR A 248 -29.24 -17.70 15.54
CA THR A 248 -30.06 -16.53 15.16
C THR A 248 -30.52 -15.70 16.37
N GLY A 249 -30.84 -16.35 17.49
CA GLY A 249 -31.27 -15.69 18.71
C GLY A 249 -30.15 -14.91 19.39
N LYS A 250 -28.95 -15.49 19.46
CA LYS A 250 -27.74 -14.83 19.95
C LYS A 250 -27.27 -13.75 18.98
N TYR A 251 -27.38 -13.98 17.67
CA TYR A 251 -26.99 -13.02 16.64
C TYR A 251 -27.76 -11.72 16.83
N ARG A 252 -29.09 -11.76 16.94
CA ARG A 252 -29.91 -10.55 17.16
C ARG A 252 -29.52 -9.77 18.42
N LYS A 253 -28.95 -10.44 19.44
CA LYS A 253 -28.47 -9.81 20.68
C LYS A 253 -27.08 -9.21 20.51
N LEU A 254 -26.13 -9.97 19.96
CA LEU A 254 -24.74 -9.54 19.75
C LEU A 254 -24.59 -8.54 18.59
N ARG A 255 -25.48 -8.62 17.61
CA ARG A 255 -25.56 -7.80 16.40
C ARG A 255 -26.89 -7.08 16.33
N ALA A 256 -27.22 -6.32 17.37
CA ALA A 256 -28.49 -5.60 17.46
C ALA A 256 -28.72 -4.72 16.21
N GLY A 257 -29.88 -4.90 15.58
CA GLY A 257 -30.23 -4.28 14.29
C GLY A 257 -29.95 -5.15 13.06
N GLY A 258 -29.33 -6.32 13.23
CA GLY A 258 -28.98 -7.23 12.15
C GLY A 258 -29.82 -8.50 12.09
N GLU A 259 -29.84 -9.12 10.91
CA GLU A 259 -30.45 -10.42 10.64
C GLU A 259 -29.38 -11.41 10.14
N LEU A 260 -29.29 -12.56 10.79
CA LEU A 260 -28.29 -13.58 10.45
C LEU A 260 -28.50 -14.12 9.03
N ASP A 261 -29.74 -14.48 8.70
CA ASP A 261 -30.08 -15.03 7.38
C ASP A 261 -29.72 -14.06 6.27
N ARG A 262 -30.00 -12.76 6.45
CA ARG A 262 -29.58 -11.71 5.52
C ARG A 262 -28.07 -11.64 5.35
N ALA A 263 -27.30 -11.71 6.44
CA ALA A 263 -25.84 -11.69 6.36
C ALA A 263 -25.32 -12.89 5.56
N LEU A 264 -25.85 -14.08 5.84
CA LEU A 264 -25.47 -15.32 5.18
C LEU A 264 -25.88 -15.33 3.70
N ASP A 265 -27.07 -14.84 3.38
CA ASP A 265 -27.55 -14.77 2.00
C ASP A 265 -26.74 -13.78 1.16
N ASN A 266 -26.44 -12.60 1.71
CA ASN A 266 -25.54 -11.63 1.08
C ASN A 266 -24.14 -12.22 0.89
N THR A 267 -23.62 -12.95 1.89
CA THR A 267 -22.31 -13.64 1.80
C THR A 267 -22.29 -14.69 0.70
N ARG A 268 -23.37 -15.47 0.53
CA ARG A 268 -23.46 -16.52 -0.50
C ARG A 268 -23.59 -15.97 -1.91
N GLN A 269 -24.13 -14.76 -2.06
CA GLN A 269 -24.34 -14.11 -3.34
C GLN A 269 -23.11 -13.36 -3.85
N PHE A 270 -22.19 -13.01 -2.95
CA PHE A 270 -20.87 -12.45 -3.27
C PHE A 270 -19.95 -13.55 -3.82
#